data_AF-A0A855FAH2-F1
#
_entry.id   AF-A0A855FAH2-F1
#
_cell.length_a   1.000
_cell.length_b   1.000
_cell.length_c   1.000
_cell.angle_alpha   90.00
_cell.angle_beta   90.00
_cell.angle_gamma   90.00
#
_symmetry.space_group_name_H-M   'P 1'
#
loop_
_entity.id
_entity.type
_entity.pdbx_description
1 polymer ?
#
loop_
_entity_poly.entity_id
_entity_poly.type
_entity_poly.pdbx_seq_one_letter_code
_entity_poly.pdbx_strand_id
1 'polypeptide(L)'
;MGTETHYLLAVNELAKLHLVPVEQKLDTVFKICTMYQENITGWYKKEVKKKRILSLLLLSAILIIMLIIGGIQTLKLPFTANADEKLRLTQLSLALLTLAVLLFIADRAFRLTGGWINYINTIMAIETRYAEFITEWIKNDATYLTQQNKHYSQAAVIAAAFINTIHLAQQQETHSWSTQLTETIKQLDSLINKQQQDKKTGFSARPGVRTPGVRR
;
A
#
# COMPACT_ATOMS: atom_id res chain seq x y z
N MET A 1 6.96 3.39 -9.92
CA MET A 1 7.17 4.00 -11.26
C MET A 1 7.36 2.86 -12.25
N GLY A 2 6.37 2.62 -13.11
CA GLY A 2 6.31 1.44 -13.99
C GLY A 2 4.96 1.26 -14.68
N THR A 3 3.97 2.10 -14.35
CA THR A 3 2.61 2.10 -14.90
C THR A 3 2.41 3.11 -16.03
N GLU A 4 3.14 4.25 -16.02
CA GLU A 4 3.13 5.22 -17.13
C GLU A 4 3.52 4.59 -18.47
N THR A 5 4.41 3.59 -18.44
CA THR A 5 4.82 2.82 -19.62
C THR A 5 3.67 2.03 -20.23
N HIS A 6 2.76 1.47 -19.43
CA HIS A 6 1.66 0.64 -19.94
C HIS A 6 0.56 1.48 -20.59
N TYR A 7 0.21 2.62 -19.98
CA TYR A 7 -0.76 3.56 -20.53
C TYR A 7 -0.25 4.18 -21.84
N LEU A 8 1.00 4.68 -21.84
CA LEU A 8 1.60 5.26 -23.03
C LEU A 8 1.73 4.24 -24.17
N LEU A 9 2.03 2.99 -23.85
CA LEU A 9 2.11 1.92 -24.84
C LEU A 9 0.73 1.64 -25.46
N ALA A 10 -0.34 1.55 -24.66
CA ALA A 10 -1.70 1.37 -25.18
C ALA A 10 -2.15 2.55 -26.06
N VAL A 11 -1.89 3.79 -25.63
CA VAL A 11 -2.23 5.00 -26.41
C VAL A 11 -1.41 5.06 -27.70
N ASN A 12 -0.12 4.69 -27.67
CA ASN A 12 0.73 4.68 -28.86
C ASN A 12 0.30 3.59 -29.86
N GLU A 13 -0.08 2.40 -29.39
CA GLU A 13 -0.66 1.36 -30.26
C GLU A 13 -2.01 1.80 -30.83
N LEU A 14 -2.84 2.50 -30.05
CA LEU A 14 -4.06 3.12 -30.55
C LEU A 14 -3.79 4.21 -31.60
N ALA A 15 -2.73 4.99 -31.44
CA ALA A 15 -2.36 6.02 -32.42
C ALA A 15 -2.00 5.41 -33.78
N LYS A 16 -1.47 4.18 -33.82
CA LYS A 16 -1.10 3.46 -35.05
C LYS A 16 -2.28 2.87 -35.82
N LEU A 17 -3.51 2.92 -35.29
CA LEU A 17 -4.70 2.37 -35.96
C LEU A 17 -5.04 3.02 -37.31
N HIS A 18 -4.51 4.22 -37.58
CA HIS A 18 -4.67 4.84 -38.89
C HIS A 18 -3.97 4.05 -40.01
N LEU A 19 -2.98 3.22 -39.68
CA LEU A 19 -2.21 2.38 -40.62
C LEU A 19 -2.88 1.02 -40.91
N VAL A 20 -3.92 0.66 -40.17
CA VAL A 20 -4.54 -0.68 -40.22
C VAL A 20 -5.72 -0.69 -41.23
N PRO A 21 -5.91 -1.77 -42.02
CA PRO A 21 -7.06 -1.92 -42.91
C PRO A 21 -8.40 -1.87 -42.17
N VAL A 22 -9.43 -1.29 -42.79
CA VAL A 22 -10.74 -1.02 -42.14
C VAL A 22 -11.39 -2.29 -41.61
N GLU A 23 -11.29 -3.42 -42.31
CA GLU A 23 -11.78 -4.72 -41.83
C GLU A 23 -11.12 -5.22 -40.55
N GLN A 24 -9.86 -4.83 -40.27
CA GLN A 24 -9.08 -5.31 -39.13
C GLN A 24 -9.04 -4.31 -37.96
N LYS A 25 -9.52 -3.08 -38.16
CA LYS A 25 -9.45 -2.04 -37.13
C LYS A 25 -10.17 -2.44 -35.84
N LEU A 26 -11.35 -3.05 -35.96
CA LEU A 26 -12.17 -3.40 -34.79
C LEU A 26 -11.51 -4.49 -33.93
N ASP A 27 -11.02 -5.54 -34.58
CA ASP A 27 -10.24 -6.62 -33.93
C ASP A 27 -8.95 -6.08 -33.30
N THR A 28 -8.29 -5.16 -33.99
CA THR A 28 -7.06 -4.52 -33.48
C THR A 28 -7.33 -3.68 -32.22
N VAL A 29 -8.41 -2.89 -32.19
CA VAL A 29 -8.80 -2.12 -30.99
C VAL A 29 -9.08 -3.06 -29.83
N PHE A 30 -9.85 -4.12 -30.07
CA PHE A 30 -10.17 -5.10 -29.05
C PHE A 30 -8.89 -5.75 -28.49
N LYS A 31 -8.00 -6.21 -29.36
CA LYS A 31 -6.72 -6.83 -29.01
C LYS A 31 -5.80 -5.89 -28.22
N ILE A 32 -5.76 -4.60 -28.56
CA ILE A 32 -4.98 -3.62 -27.80
C ILE A 32 -5.55 -3.47 -26.39
N CYS A 33 -6.88 -3.40 -26.24
CA CYS A 33 -7.53 -3.28 -24.93
C CYS A 33 -7.31 -4.53 -24.06
N THR A 34 -7.41 -5.72 -24.63
CA THR A 34 -7.14 -6.98 -23.89
C THR A 34 -5.67 -7.11 -23.50
N MET A 35 -4.74 -6.83 -24.42
CA MET A 35 -3.30 -6.83 -24.10
C MET A 35 -2.95 -5.79 -23.02
N TYR A 36 -3.57 -4.61 -23.06
CA TYR A 36 -3.37 -3.61 -22.02
C TYR A 36 -3.83 -4.11 -20.65
N GLN A 37 -5.02 -4.74 -20.58
CA GLN A 37 -5.56 -5.32 -19.35
C GLN A 37 -4.69 -6.45 -18.80
N GLU A 38 -4.21 -7.35 -19.65
CA GLU A 38 -3.36 -8.46 -19.23
C GLU A 38 -2.01 -7.97 -18.71
N ASN A 39 -1.38 -7.03 -19.42
CA ASN A 39 -0.09 -6.47 -19.05
C ASN A 39 -0.17 -5.72 -17.72
N ILE A 40 -1.18 -4.86 -17.55
CA ILE A 40 -1.33 -4.09 -16.32
C ILE A 40 -1.63 -5.03 -15.13
N THR A 41 -2.57 -5.95 -15.29
CA THR A 41 -2.94 -6.91 -14.25
C THR A 41 -1.76 -7.83 -13.90
N GLY A 42 -0.99 -8.26 -14.89
CA GLY A 42 0.22 -9.06 -14.71
C GLY A 42 1.32 -8.32 -13.94
N TRP A 43 1.53 -7.05 -14.24
CA TRP A 43 2.47 -6.20 -13.48
C TRP A 43 2.02 -6.06 -12.02
N TYR A 44 0.74 -5.73 -11.80
CA TYR A 44 0.16 -5.60 -10.46
C TYR A 44 0.29 -6.92 -9.66
N LYS A 45 -0.02 -8.06 -10.27
CA LYS A 45 0.13 -9.39 -9.63
C LYS A 45 1.57 -9.72 -9.25
N LYS A 46 2.56 -9.35 -10.08
CA LYS A 46 3.99 -9.52 -9.77
C LYS A 46 4.44 -8.63 -8.60
N GLU A 47 3.98 -7.38 -8.59
CA GLU A 47 4.35 -6.41 -7.56
C GLU A 47 3.72 -6.77 -6.21
N VAL A 48 2.48 -7.24 -6.20
CA VAL A 48 1.80 -7.79 -5.02
C VAL A 48 2.60 -8.94 -4.40
N LYS A 49 3.06 -9.92 -5.21
CA LYS A 49 3.84 -11.06 -4.70
C LYS A 49 5.11 -10.62 -3.99
N LYS A 50 5.87 -9.69 -4.59
CA LYS A 50 7.11 -9.17 -4.00
C LYS A 50 6.84 -8.45 -2.67
N LYS A 51 5.85 -7.54 -2.66
CA LYS A 51 5.50 -6.77 -1.46
C LYS A 51 4.92 -7.64 -0.34
N ARG A 52 4.13 -8.65 -0.69
CA ARG A 52 3.58 -9.62 0.26
C ARG A 52 4.68 -10.42 0.97
N ILE A 53 5.69 -10.90 0.24
CA ILE A 53 6.81 -11.64 0.85
C ILE A 53 7.61 -10.70 1.77
N LEU A 54 7.93 -9.49 1.31
CA LEU A 54 8.68 -8.52 2.10
C LEU A 54 7.94 -8.15 3.40
N SER A 55 6.62 -7.97 3.31
CA SER A 55 5.75 -7.75 4.45
C SER A 55 5.76 -8.89 5.45
N LEU A 56 5.61 -10.13 4.98
CA LEU A 56 5.62 -11.31 5.83
C LEU A 56 6.96 -11.46 6.54
N LEU A 57 8.07 -11.21 5.82
CA LEU A 57 9.40 -11.21 6.41
C LEU A 57 9.52 -10.14 7.51
N LEU A 58 9.06 -8.92 7.26
CA LEU A 58 9.15 -7.85 8.25
C LEU A 58 8.30 -8.14 9.49
N LEU A 59 7.05 -8.60 9.31
CA LEU A 59 6.19 -9.04 10.43
C LEU A 59 6.82 -10.19 11.22
N SER A 60 7.40 -11.17 10.52
CA SER A 60 8.09 -12.28 11.19
C SER A 60 9.28 -11.80 12.01
N ALA A 61 10.05 -10.82 11.51
CA ALA A 61 11.16 -10.22 12.22
C ALA A 61 10.69 -9.48 13.50
N ILE A 62 9.61 -8.70 13.42
CA ILE A 62 9.03 -8.03 14.57
C ILE A 62 8.55 -9.06 15.61
N LEU A 63 7.89 -10.13 15.17
CA LEU A 63 7.42 -11.19 16.05
C LEU A 63 8.57 -11.92 16.77
N ILE A 64 9.66 -12.21 16.05
CA ILE A 64 10.88 -12.79 16.64
C ILE A 64 11.47 -11.85 17.69
N ILE A 65 11.57 -10.54 17.40
CA ILE A 65 12.08 -9.55 18.37
C ILE A 65 11.20 -9.53 19.64
N MET A 66 9.87 -9.54 19.47
CA MET A 66 8.93 -9.56 20.60
C MET A 66 9.06 -10.84 21.43
N LEU A 67 9.26 -12.00 20.78
CA LEU A 67 9.52 -13.26 21.48
C LEU A 67 10.84 -13.22 22.27
N ILE A 68 11.89 -12.64 21.70
CA ILE A 68 13.18 -12.49 22.40
C ILE A 68 13.04 -11.58 23.62
N ILE A 69 12.34 -10.44 23.49
CA ILE A 69 12.07 -9.53 24.61
C ILE A 69 11.28 -10.25 25.70
N GLY A 70 10.19 -10.93 25.32
CA GLY A 70 9.36 -11.71 26.23
C GLY A 70 10.17 -12.78 26.96
N GLY A 71 11.01 -13.53 26.24
CA GLY A 71 11.89 -14.53 26.82
C GLY A 71 12.91 -13.95 27.80
N ILE A 72 13.55 -12.82 27.48
CA ILE A 72 14.48 -12.16 28.40
C ILE A 72 13.76 -11.71 29.67
N GLN A 73 12.59 -11.08 29.54
CA GLN A 73 11.86 -10.54 30.69
C GLN A 73 11.24 -11.61 31.58
N THR A 74 10.72 -12.69 31.01
CA THR A 74 10.00 -13.73 31.76
C THR A 74 10.89 -14.88 32.24
N LEU A 75 11.89 -15.29 31.46
CA LEU A 75 12.69 -16.49 31.74
C LEU A 75 14.10 -16.19 32.27
N LYS A 76 14.66 -15.00 32.02
CA LYS A 76 16.04 -14.67 32.42
C LYS A 76 16.07 -13.68 33.58
N LEU A 77 15.37 -12.55 33.45
CA LEU A 77 15.38 -11.48 34.45
C LEU A 77 15.06 -11.90 35.90
N PRO A 78 14.05 -12.77 36.17
CA PRO A 78 13.71 -13.14 37.54
C PRO A 78 14.69 -14.16 38.17
N PHE A 79 15.46 -14.89 37.37
CA PHE A 79 16.36 -15.94 37.84
C PHE A 79 17.83 -15.52 37.91
N THR A 80 18.19 -14.36 37.36
CA THR A 80 19.54 -13.79 37.49
C THR A 80 19.75 -13.22 38.90
N ALA A 81 20.85 -13.56 39.58
CA ALA A 81 21.21 -12.99 40.88
C ALA A 81 22.14 -11.77 40.77
N ASN A 82 22.92 -11.67 39.69
CA ASN A 82 23.89 -10.61 39.46
C ASN A 82 23.23 -9.29 39.02
N ALA A 83 23.50 -8.20 39.74
CA ALA A 83 22.94 -6.87 39.46
C ALA A 83 23.40 -6.28 38.11
N ASP A 84 24.68 -6.44 37.77
CA ASP A 84 25.24 -5.95 36.50
C ASP A 84 24.65 -6.66 35.28
N GLU A 85 24.38 -7.95 35.43
CA GLU A 85 23.79 -8.78 34.38
C GLU A 85 22.31 -8.44 34.17
N LYS A 86 21.55 -8.18 35.25
CA LYS A 86 20.19 -7.62 35.16
C LYS A 86 20.15 -6.28 34.43
N LEU A 87 21.10 -5.39 34.74
CA LEU A 87 21.16 -4.07 34.11
C LEU A 87 21.39 -4.19 32.59
N ARG A 88 22.36 -5.03 32.18
CA ARG A 88 22.65 -5.31 30.77
C ARG A 88 21.46 -5.92 30.02
N LEU A 89 20.79 -6.91 30.62
CA LEU A 89 19.61 -7.53 30.01
C LEU A 89 18.46 -6.53 29.85
N THR A 90 18.25 -5.66 30.84
CA THR A 90 17.20 -4.63 30.78
C THR A 90 17.49 -3.58 29.70
N GLN A 91 18.74 -3.13 29.60
CA GLN A 91 19.18 -2.23 28.53
C GLN A 91 19.04 -2.87 27.15
N LEU A 92 19.40 -4.15 27.01
CA LEU A 92 19.22 -4.90 25.77
C LEU A 92 17.73 -5.02 25.39
N SER A 93 16.86 -5.35 26.34
CA SER A 93 15.41 -5.40 26.12
C SER A 93 14.85 -4.04 25.71
N LEU A 94 15.31 -2.95 26.33
CA LEU A 94 14.89 -1.59 25.96
C LEU A 94 15.37 -1.21 24.55
N ALA A 95 16.61 -1.54 24.20
CA ALA A 95 17.15 -1.34 22.86
C ALA A 95 16.36 -2.14 21.80
N LEU A 96 16.06 -3.40 22.08
CA LEU A 96 15.22 -4.25 21.20
C LEU A 96 13.80 -3.69 21.07
N LEU A 97 13.23 -3.15 22.15
CA LEU A 97 11.89 -2.56 22.14
C LEU A 97 11.86 -1.27 21.31
N THR A 98 12.84 -0.39 21.49
CA THR A 98 12.95 0.82 20.66
C THR A 98 13.14 0.48 19.18
N LEU A 99 13.96 -0.54 18.86
CA LEU A 99 14.12 -1.03 17.50
C LEU A 99 12.81 -1.59 16.93
N ALA A 100 12.04 -2.36 17.71
CA ALA A 100 10.75 -2.90 17.30
C ALA A 100 9.73 -1.80 17.00
N VAL A 101 9.67 -0.75 17.84
CA VAL A 101 8.81 0.42 17.61
C VAL A 101 9.22 1.15 16.33
N LEU A 102 10.52 1.33 16.10
CA LEU A 102 11.04 2.02 14.92
C LEU A 102 10.76 1.23 13.63
N LEU A 103 10.92 -0.09 13.68
CA LEU A 103 10.53 -1.01 12.60
C LEU A 103 9.02 -1.03 12.35
N PHE A 104 8.19 -0.95 13.40
CA PHE A 104 6.75 -0.88 13.27
C PHE A 104 6.28 0.43 12.63
N ILE A 105 6.89 1.56 13.01
CA ILE A 105 6.64 2.86 12.37
C ILE A 105 7.10 2.82 10.92
N ALA A 106 8.27 2.22 10.64
CA ALA A 106 8.76 2.04 9.28
C ALA A 106 7.82 1.13 8.45
N ASP A 107 7.35 0.01 8.99
CA ASP A 107 6.34 -0.86 8.34
C ASP A 107 5.10 -0.08 7.94
N ARG A 108 4.62 0.78 8.87
CA ARG A 108 3.43 1.59 8.68
C ARG A 108 3.65 2.72 7.67
N ALA A 109 4.83 3.36 7.69
CA ALA A 109 5.20 4.44 6.76
C ALA A 109 5.46 3.92 5.34
N PHE A 110 6.22 2.83 5.21
CA PHE A 110 6.50 2.17 3.93
C PHE A 110 5.38 1.23 3.47
N ARG A 111 4.38 1.00 4.33
CA ARG A 111 3.17 0.21 4.09
C ARG A 111 3.47 -1.16 3.48
N LEU A 112 4.46 -1.87 4.01
CA LEU A 112 4.81 -3.17 3.48
C LEU A 112 3.64 -4.14 3.68
N THR A 113 3.02 -4.11 4.87
CA THR A 113 1.84 -4.90 5.27
C THR A 113 0.50 -4.48 4.70
N GLY A 114 0.23 -3.20 4.48
CA GLY A 114 -1.05 -2.72 3.96
C GLY A 114 -1.07 -2.43 2.45
N GLY A 115 0.11 -2.24 1.84
CA GLY A 115 0.23 -1.80 0.45
C GLY A 115 -0.33 -2.82 -0.54
N TRP A 116 -0.07 -4.12 -0.32
CA TRP A 116 -0.52 -5.18 -1.23
C TRP A 116 -2.05 -5.31 -1.31
N ILE A 117 -2.79 -4.94 -0.26
CA ILE A 117 -4.26 -4.96 -0.25
C ILE A 117 -4.81 -3.89 -1.21
N ASN A 118 -4.22 -2.69 -1.22
CA ASN A 118 -4.61 -1.65 -2.17
C ASN A 118 -4.37 -2.10 -3.61
N TYR A 119 -3.24 -2.73 -3.88
CA TYR A 119 -2.96 -3.31 -5.20
C TYR A 119 -4.00 -4.38 -5.60
N ILE A 120 -4.47 -5.22 -4.66
CA ILE A 120 -5.54 -6.19 -4.93
C ILE A 120 -6.87 -5.49 -5.22
N ASN A 121 -7.22 -4.45 -4.46
CA ASN A 121 -8.42 -3.66 -4.71
C ASN A 121 -8.37 -3.02 -6.10
N THR A 122 -7.21 -2.49 -6.51
CA THR A 122 -7.02 -1.96 -7.87
C THR A 122 -7.15 -3.07 -8.91
N ILE A 123 -6.59 -4.26 -8.70
CA ILE A 123 -6.75 -5.41 -9.61
C ILE A 123 -8.24 -5.77 -9.76
N MET A 124 -8.99 -5.91 -8.66
CA MET A 124 -10.42 -6.23 -8.72
C MET A 124 -11.23 -5.15 -9.44
N ALA A 125 -10.88 -3.88 -9.23
CA ALA A 125 -11.49 -2.77 -9.95
C ALA A 125 -11.21 -2.87 -11.46
N ILE A 126 -9.96 -3.15 -11.88
CA ILE A 126 -9.59 -3.34 -13.29
C ILE A 126 -10.34 -4.54 -13.90
N GLU A 127 -10.41 -5.67 -13.19
CA GLU A 127 -11.13 -6.87 -13.67
C GLU A 127 -12.64 -6.60 -13.82
N THR A 128 -13.24 -5.82 -12.91
CA THR A 128 -14.64 -5.40 -13.01
C THR A 128 -14.88 -4.48 -14.21
N ARG A 129 -14.02 -3.47 -14.41
CA ARG A 129 -14.09 -2.57 -15.58
C ARG A 129 -13.87 -3.30 -16.90
N TYR A 130 -13.06 -4.36 -16.90
CA TYR A 130 -12.88 -5.20 -18.07
C TYR A 130 -14.15 -5.99 -18.39
N ALA A 131 -14.86 -6.53 -17.38
CA ALA A 131 -16.15 -7.19 -17.61
C ALA A 131 -17.20 -6.22 -18.17
N GLU A 132 -17.23 -4.97 -17.69
CA GLU A 132 -18.07 -3.89 -18.24
C GLU A 132 -17.72 -3.62 -19.72
N PHE A 133 -16.42 -3.46 -20.03
CA PHE A 133 -15.93 -3.29 -21.40
C PHE A 133 -16.38 -4.42 -22.33
N ILE A 134 -16.21 -5.69 -21.93
CA ILE A 134 -16.63 -6.84 -22.74
C ILE A 134 -18.15 -6.82 -22.98
N THR A 135 -18.92 -6.47 -21.96
CA THR A 135 -20.39 -6.40 -22.07
C THR A 135 -20.83 -5.30 -23.04
N GLU A 136 -20.22 -4.12 -22.94
CA GLU A 136 -20.46 -3.01 -23.87
C GLU A 136 -20.01 -3.33 -25.29
N TRP A 137 -18.88 -4.04 -25.43
CA TRP A 137 -18.36 -4.47 -26.72
C TRP A 137 -19.31 -5.45 -27.43
N ILE A 138 -19.82 -6.46 -26.71
CA ILE A 138 -20.81 -7.41 -27.25
C ILE A 138 -22.11 -6.69 -27.64
N LYS A 139 -22.56 -5.73 -26.83
CA LYS A 139 -23.75 -4.92 -27.14
C LYS A 139 -23.55 -4.09 -28.40
N ASN A 140 -22.36 -3.49 -28.56
CA ASN A 140 -21.99 -2.72 -29.75
C ASN A 140 -21.98 -3.60 -31.01
N ASP A 141 -21.38 -4.79 -30.91
CA ASP A 141 -21.32 -5.77 -31.99
C ASP A 141 -22.73 -6.19 -32.43
N ALA A 142 -23.59 -6.57 -31.48
CA ALA A 142 -24.99 -6.94 -31.76
C ALA A 142 -25.83 -5.80 -32.36
N THR A 143 -25.54 -4.54 -32.02
CA THR A 143 -26.36 -3.39 -32.45
C THR A 143 -25.95 -2.85 -33.82
N TYR A 144 -24.65 -2.84 -34.14
CA TYR A 144 -24.12 -2.14 -35.31
C TYR A 144 -23.45 -3.05 -36.33
N LEU A 145 -23.70 -4.36 -36.26
CA LEU A 145 -23.14 -5.39 -37.15
C LEU A 145 -23.25 -5.05 -38.65
N THR A 146 -24.32 -4.36 -39.06
CA THR A 146 -24.58 -3.94 -40.45
C THR A 146 -24.13 -2.50 -40.79
N GLN A 147 -23.73 -1.70 -39.79
CA GLN A 147 -23.32 -0.29 -39.96
C GLN A 147 -21.86 -0.10 -39.58
N GLN A 148 -20.94 -0.54 -40.44
CA GLN A 148 -19.50 -0.63 -40.17
C GLN A 148 -18.88 0.68 -39.65
N ASN A 149 -19.25 1.84 -40.19
CA ASN A 149 -18.74 3.13 -39.72
C ASN A 149 -19.22 3.47 -38.29
N LYS A 150 -20.48 3.18 -37.97
CA LYS A 150 -21.01 3.40 -36.60
C LYS A 150 -20.44 2.38 -35.63
N HIS A 151 -20.29 1.13 -36.06
CA HIS A 151 -19.72 0.04 -35.29
C HIS A 151 -18.31 0.38 -34.80
N TYR A 152 -17.45 0.86 -35.72
CA TYR A 152 -16.11 1.31 -35.38
C TYR A 152 -16.09 2.56 -34.51
N SER A 153 -16.94 3.56 -34.79
CA SER A 153 -16.97 4.79 -34.00
C SER A 153 -17.34 4.53 -32.53
N GLN A 154 -18.31 3.65 -32.28
CA GLN A 154 -18.72 3.28 -30.93
C GLN A 154 -17.72 2.37 -30.24
N ALA A 155 -17.10 1.44 -30.98
CA ALA A 155 -16.01 0.62 -30.48
C ALA A 155 -14.83 1.47 -29.97
N ALA A 156 -14.48 2.54 -30.71
CA ALA A 156 -13.44 3.48 -30.29
C ALA A 156 -13.81 4.25 -29.02
N VAL A 157 -15.08 4.66 -28.86
CA VAL A 157 -15.57 5.32 -27.65
C VAL A 157 -15.51 4.39 -26.43
N ILE A 158 -15.95 3.15 -26.58
CA ILE A 158 -15.91 2.12 -25.53
C ILE A 158 -14.46 1.83 -25.11
N ALA A 159 -13.55 1.67 -26.08
CA ALA A 159 -12.13 1.46 -25.82
C ALA A 159 -11.48 2.65 -25.09
N ALA A 160 -11.79 3.88 -25.52
CA ALA A 160 -11.27 5.09 -24.87
C ALA A 160 -11.79 5.23 -23.43
N ALA A 161 -13.08 4.94 -23.20
CA ALA A 161 -13.67 4.95 -21.87
C ALA A 161 -13.03 3.90 -20.95
N PHE A 162 -12.78 2.69 -21.46
CA PHE A 162 -12.09 1.62 -20.72
C PHE A 162 -10.66 2.03 -20.31
N ILE A 163 -9.86 2.55 -21.24
CA ILE A 163 -8.49 2.96 -20.94
C ILE A 163 -8.46 4.12 -19.94
N ASN A 164 -9.36 5.10 -20.10
CA ASN A 164 -9.45 6.23 -19.19
C ASN A 164 -9.90 5.81 -17.78
N THR A 165 -10.86 4.89 -17.66
CA THR A 165 -11.32 4.39 -16.35
C THR A 165 -10.23 3.61 -15.62
N ILE A 166 -9.40 2.83 -16.33
CA ILE A 166 -8.21 2.21 -15.74
C ILE A 166 -7.22 3.28 -15.25
N HIS A 167 -6.94 4.29 -16.07
CA HIS A 167 -6.03 5.36 -15.67
C HIS A 167 -6.52 6.12 -14.42
N LEU A 168 -7.82 6.44 -14.37
CA LEU A 168 -8.44 7.07 -13.20
C LEU A 168 -8.38 6.17 -11.96
N ALA A 169 -8.55 4.85 -12.10
CA ALA A 169 -8.39 3.92 -10.98
C ALA A 169 -6.97 3.98 -10.40
N GLN A 170 -5.94 4.15 -11.24
CA GLN A 170 -4.56 4.33 -10.79
C GLN A 170 -4.29 5.67 -10.12
N GLN A 171 -4.90 6.75 -10.63
CA GLN A 171 -4.81 8.06 -9.98
C GLN A 171 -5.50 8.04 -8.61
N GLN A 172 -6.67 7.40 -8.51
CA GLN A 172 -7.39 7.23 -7.26
C GLN A 172 -6.58 6.42 -6.25
N GLU A 173 -5.90 5.36 -6.70
CA GLU A 173 -4.95 4.62 -5.87
C GLU A 173 -3.86 5.56 -5.32
N THR A 174 -3.23 6.36 -6.19
CA THR A 174 -2.14 7.28 -5.80
C THR A 174 -2.61 8.36 -4.84
N HIS A 175 -3.82 8.90 -5.04
CA HIS A 175 -4.42 9.88 -4.13
C HIS A 175 -4.75 9.26 -2.77
N SER A 176 -5.32 8.05 -2.77
CA SER A 176 -5.57 7.27 -1.56
C SER A 176 -4.27 6.99 -0.79
N TRP A 177 -3.19 6.72 -1.52
CA TRP A 177 -1.87 6.55 -0.93
C TRP A 177 -1.35 7.82 -0.27
N SER A 178 -1.42 8.95 -0.97
CA SER A 178 -0.98 10.26 -0.44
C SER A 178 -1.74 10.64 0.81
N THR A 179 -3.08 10.53 0.78
CA THR A 179 -3.96 10.88 1.90
C THR A 179 -3.64 10.06 3.15
N GLN A 180 -3.47 8.74 3.00
CA GLN A 180 -3.18 7.85 4.12
C GLN A 180 -1.74 8.05 4.68
N LEU A 181 -0.79 8.43 3.83
CA LEU A 181 0.55 8.81 4.28
C LEU A 181 0.49 10.08 5.15
N THR A 182 -0.19 11.12 4.66
CA THR A 182 -0.38 12.36 5.41
C THR A 182 -1.07 12.12 6.75
N GLU A 183 -2.09 11.25 6.78
CA GLU A 183 -2.77 10.89 8.03
C GLU A 183 -1.84 10.15 9.00
N THR A 184 -0.99 9.25 8.50
CA THR A 184 -0.01 8.54 9.34
C THR A 184 1.02 9.50 9.93
N ILE A 185 1.49 10.49 9.16
CA ILE A 185 2.40 11.54 9.63
C ILE A 185 1.73 12.36 10.73
N LYS A 186 0.48 12.80 10.52
CA LYS A 186 -0.28 13.54 11.54
C LYS A 186 -0.44 12.77 12.84
N GLN A 187 -0.69 11.46 12.75
CA GLN A 187 -0.77 10.61 13.93
C GLN A 187 0.57 10.50 14.65
N LEU A 188 1.68 10.41 13.90
CA LEU A 188 3.03 10.43 14.48
C LEU A 188 3.31 11.75 15.21
N ASP A 189 3.01 12.89 14.59
CA ASP A 189 3.15 14.22 15.19
C ASP A 189 2.31 14.34 16.47
N SER A 190 1.07 13.81 16.44
CA SER A 190 0.19 13.81 17.61
C SER A 190 0.76 12.99 18.78
N LEU A 191 1.41 11.86 18.50
CA LEU A 191 2.05 11.02 19.51
C LEU A 191 3.29 11.69 20.10
N ILE A 192 4.12 12.32 19.26
CA ILE A 192 5.29 13.10 19.69
C ILE A 192 4.84 14.26 20.59
N ASN A 193 3.82 14.99 20.17
CA ASN A 193 3.28 16.13 20.94
C ASN A 193 2.68 15.68 22.28
N LYS A 194 1.96 14.55 22.32
CA LYS A 194 1.48 13.95 23.57
C LYS A 194 2.63 13.59 24.51
N GLN A 195 3.68 12.93 24.02
CA GLN A 195 4.85 12.61 24.84
C GLN A 195 5.57 13.86 25.38
N GLN A 196 5.61 14.94 24.62
CA GLN A 196 6.18 16.20 25.08
C GLN A 196 5.30 16.89 26.14
N GLN A 197 3.98 16.80 26.02
CA GLN A 197 3.05 17.30 27.03
C GLN A 197 3.13 16.49 28.32
N ASP A 198 3.17 15.16 28.23
CA ASP A 198 3.30 14.26 29.40
C ASP A 198 4.64 14.46 30.12
N LYS A 199 5.74 14.75 29.40
CA LYS A 199 7.02 15.13 30.02
C LYS A 199 6.94 16.46 30.78
N LYS A 200 6.15 17.43 30.30
CA LYS A 200 5.98 18.74 30.96
C LYS A 200 5.11 18.64 32.22
N THR A 201 4.05 17.84 32.21
CA THR A 201 3.18 17.63 33.38
C THR A 201 3.82 16.72 34.43
N GLY A 202 4.61 15.72 34.02
CA GLY A 202 5.37 14.87 34.94
C GLY A 202 6.47 15.60 35.74
N PHE A 203 7.05 16.68 35.21
CA PHE A 203 8.03 17.50 35.93
C PHE A 203 7.39 18.41 36.99
N SER A 204 6.12 18.80 36.81
CA SER A 204 5.36 19.56 37.82
C SER A 204 4.80 18.72 38.97
N ALA A 205 4.89 17.39 38.90
CA ALA A 205 4.31 16.46 39.88
C ALA A 205 5.35 15.81 40.82
N ARG A 206 6.48 16.48 41.12
CA ARG A 206 7.28 16.14 42.31
C ARG A 206 6.73 16.91 43.51
N PRO A 207 5.94 16.29 44.42
CA PRO A 207 5.58 16.95 45.67
C PRO A 207 6.86 17.17 46.48
N GLY A 208 7.02 18.41 46.96
CA GLY A 208 8.18 18.85 47.72
C GLY A 208 8.48 17.96 48.92
N VAL A 209 9.78 17.75 49.13
CA VAL A 209 10.38 17.12 50.31
C VAL A 209 9.79 17.76 51.57
N ARG A 210 8.96 17.02 52.33
CA ARG A 210 8.67 17.36 53.74
C ARG A 210 9.75 16.72 54.60
N THR A 211 10.67 17.54 55.09
CA THR A 211 11.55 17.19 56.20
C THR A 211 10.70 16.91 57.46
N PRO A 212 10.91 15.79 58.18
CA PRO A 212 10.26 15.58 59.46
C PRO A 212 10.91 16.48 60.52
N GLY A 213 10.09 17.34 61.13
CA GLY A 213 10.49 18.17 62.26
C GLY A 213 10.87 17.33 63.48
N VAL A 214 12.05 17.64 64.03
CA VAL A 214 12.53 17.17 65.32
C VAL A 214 11.61 17.72 66.43
N ARG A 215 10.89 16.86 67.15
CA ARG A 215 10.30 17.23 68.44
C ARG A 215 11.34 17.00 69.54
N ARG A 216 11.65 18.07 70.27
CA ARG A 216 12.26 18.03 71.59
C ARG A 216 11.24 17.57 72.62
#